data_AF-A0A2V9P7D7-F1
#
_entry.id   AF-A0A2V9P7D7-F1
#
_cell.length_a   1.000
_cell.length_b   1.000
_cell.length_c   1.000
_cell.angle_alpha   90.00
_cell.angle_beta   90.00
_cell.angle_gamma   90.00
#
_symmetry.space_group_name_H-M   'P 1'
#
loop_
_entity.id
_entity.type
_entity.pdbx_description
1 polymer ?
#
loop_
_entity_poly.entity_id
_entity_poly.type
_entity_poly.pdbx_seq_one_letter_code
_entity_poly.pdbx_strand_id
1 'polypeptide(L)'
;IGGTKTDLAIYSTESGPHAPLAETERHSADYPSLEAMVTEFLGQVKMSVDVASFDVAGPVINGRVKTTNLPWVMDESTLAKDLNLKAAHLINDL
;
A
#
# COMPACT_ATOMS: atom_id res chain seq x y z
N ILE A 1 -2.97 6.12 -2.59
CA ILE A 1 -2.72 6.60 -1.19
C ILE A 1 -2.84 8.11 -1.20
N GLY A 2 -3.96 8.61 -0.68
CA GLY A 2 -4.19 10.05 -0.54
C GLY A 2 -3.88 10.55 0.87
N GLY A 3 -4.00 11.87 1.06
CA GLY A 3 -3.77 12.48 2.38
C GLY A 3 -4.81 12.12 3.44
N THR A 4 -6.05 11.83 3.02
CA THR A 4 -7.15 11.52 3.94
C THR A 4 -7.57 10.06 3.84
N LYS A 5 -7.57 9.50 2.64
CA LYS A 5 -8.13 8.19 2.34
C LYS A 5 -7.10 7.33 1.62
N THR A 6 -7.06 6.05 1.98
CA THR A 6 -6.28 5.03 1.28
C THR A 6 -7.19 3.88 0.90
N ASP A 7 -7.22 3.56 -0.40
CA ASP A 7 -7.86 2.38 -0.95
C ASP A 7 -6.82 1.26 -1.09
N LEU A 8 -7.18 0.07 -0.66
CA LEU A 8 -6.38 -1.14 -0.81
C LEU A 8 -7.20 -2.22 -1.51
N ALA A 9 -6.57 -2.94 -2.42
CA ALA A 9 -7.19 -4.07 -3.10
C ALA A 9 -6.15 -5.16 -3.38
N ILE A 10 -6.62 -6.41 -3.37
CA ILE A 10 -5.82 -7.60 -3.71
C ILE A 10 -6.34 -8.13 -5.05
N TYR A 11 -5.42 -8.39 -5.97
CA TYR A 11 -5.71 -8.94 -7.29
C TYR A 11 -4.96 -10.26 -7.49
N SER A 12 -5.48 -11.11 -8.36
CA SER A 12 -4.78 -12.29 -8.88
C SER A 12 -4.71 -12.25 -10.39
N THR A 13 -3.73 -12.97 -10.94
CA THR A 13 -3.57 -13.14 -12.39
C THR A 13 -4.75 -13.85 -13.04
N GLU A 14 -5.40 -14.74 -12.31
CA GLU A 14 -6.53 -15.55 -12.75
C GLU A 14 -7.81 -14.72 -12.90
N SER A 15 -8.06 -13.82 -11.94
CA SER A 15 -9.23 -12.93 -11.94
C SER A 15 -9.00 -11.66 -12.79
N GLY A 16 -7.74 -11.30 -13.01
CA GLY A 16 -7.35 -10.11 -13.76
C GLY A 16 -7.54 -8.80 -12.97
N PRO A 17 -7.19 -7.66 -13.58
CA PRO A 17 -7.10 -6.36 -12.88
C PRO A 17 -8.45 -5.70 -12.60
N HIS A 18 -9.56 -6.26 -13.10
CA HIS A 18 -10.90 -5.66 -12.97
C HIS A 18 -11.78 -6.35 -11.90
N ALA A 19 -11.26 -7.39 -11.26
CA ALA A 19 -11.99 -8.18 -10.27
C ALA A 19 -11.11 -8.39 -9.04
N PRO A 20 -11.14 -7.47 -8.06
CA PRO A 20 -10.38 -7.63 -6.83
C PRO A 20 -10.91 -8.83 -6.04
N LEU A 21 -9.99 -9.60 -5.44
CA LEU A 21 -10.32 -10.69 -4.52
C LEU A 21 -10.77 -10.15 -3.16
N ALA A 22 -10.24 -9.00 -2.77
CA ALA A 22 -10.66 -8.24 -1.61
C ALA A 22 -10.32 -6.77 -1.81
N GLU A 23 -11.13 -5.87 -1.26
CA GLU A 23 -10.89 -4.44 -1.27
C GLU A 23 -11.35 -3.79 0.04
N THR A 24 -10.71 -2.69 0.41
CA THR A 24 -11.12 -1.89 1.56
C THR A 24 -10.72 -0.43 1.38
N GLU A 25 -11.51 0.44 1.97
CA GLU A 25 -11.23 1.85 2.12
C GLU A 25 -10.91 2.14 3.59
N ARG A 26 -9.82 2.89 3.84
CA ARG A 26 -9.40 3.28 5.19
C ARG A 26 -9.14 4.77 5.27
N HIS A 27 -9.49 5.35 6.43
CA HIS A 27 -9.09 6.69 6.78
C HIS A 27 -7.62 6.68 7.20
N SER A 28 -6.78 7.44 6.50
CA SER A 28 -5.32 7.32 6.61
C SER A 28 -4.80 7.81 7.97
N ALA A 29 -5.47 8.79 8.59
CA ALA A 29 -5.08 9.31 9.90
C ALA A 29 -5.32 8.33 11.06
N ASP A 30 -6.09 7.27 10.84
CA ASP A 30 -6.37 6.24 11.86
C ASP A 30 -5.18 5.28 12.02
N TYR A 31 -4.17 5.38 11.15
CA TYR A 31 -3.02 4.48 11.10
C TYR A 31 -1.70 5.21 11.30
N PRO A 32 -0.77 4.64 12.09
CA PRO A 32 0.54 5.25 12.31
C PRO A 32 1.46 5.15 11.08
N SER A 33 1.21 4.17 10.19
CA SER A 33 1.96 3.96 8.95
C SER A 33 1.14 3.15 7.93
N LEU A 34 1.62 3.09 6.67
CA LEU A 34 1.03 2.24 5.64
C LEU A 34 1.18 0.76 5.99
N GLU A 35 2.34 0.35 6.54
CA GLU A 35 2.64 -1.03 6.93
C GLU A 35 1.60 -1.55 7.93
N ALA A 36 1.25 -0.73 8.93
CA ALA A 36 0.23 -1.08 9.91
C ALA A 36 -1.14 -1.30 9.25
N MET A 37 -1.53 -0.42 8.32
CA MET A 37 -2.78 -0.53 7.59
C MET A 37 -2.85 -1.78 6.71
N VAL A 38 -1.79 -2.05 5.95
CA VAL A 38 -1.72 -3.23 5.06
C VAL A 38 -1.68 -4.52 5.88
N THR A 39 -0.93 -4.55 6.99
CA THR A 39 -0.87 -5.71 7.88
C THR A 39 -2.25 -6.05 8.45
N GLU A 40 -2.99 -5.04 8.92
CA GLU A 40 -4.36 -5.25 9.42
C GLU A 40 -5.27 -5.79 8.31
N PHE A 41 -5.22 -5.19 7.12
CA PHE A 41 -6.04 -5.61 5.98
C PHE A 41 -5.77 -7.06 5.59
N LEU A 42 -4.50 -7.45 5.41
CA LEU A 42 -4.09 -8.82 5.08
C LEU A 42 -4.53 -9.82 6.16
N GLY A 43 -4.42 -9.43 7.44
CA GLY A 43 -4.89 -10.24 8.56
C GLY A 43 -6.40 -10.45 8.58
N GLN A 44 -7.19 -9.44 8.20
CA GLN A 44 -8.65 -9.52 8.13
C GLN A 44 -9.13 -10.45 7.01
N VAL A 45 -8.53 -10.35 5.82
CA VAL A 45 -8.91 -11.18 4.67
C VAL A 45 -8.24 -12.55 4.68
N LYS A 46 -7.23 -12.75 5.55
CA LYS A 46 -6.44 -13.98 5.70
C LYS A 46 -5.79 -14.41 4.39
N MET A 47 -5.20 -13.45 3.67
CA MET A 47 -4.49 -13.68 2.41
C MET A 47 -3.04 -13.21 2.49
N SER A 48 -2.18 -13.86 1.72
CA SER A 48 -0.79 -13.44 1.49
C SER A 48 -0.67 -12.81 0.11
N VAL A 49 0.20 -11.80 -0.03
CA VAL A 49 0.49 -11.13 -1.29
C VAL A 49 1.98 -11.27 -1.59
N ASP A 50 2.33 -11.53 -2.85
CA ASP A 50 3.72 -11.65 -3.28
C ASP A 50 4.38 -10.30 -3.54
N VAL A 51 3.65 -9.39 -4.19
CA VAL A 51 4.15 -8.08 -4.64
C VAL A 51 3.07 -7.03 -4.41
N ALA A 52 3.47 -5.84 -3.98
CA ALA A 52 2.57 -4.70 -3.87
C ALA A 52 3.03 -3.52 -4.73
N SER A 53 2.08 -2.72 -5.19
CA SER A 53 2.34 -1.44 -5.84
C SER A 53 1.40 -0.42 -5.24
N PHE A 54 1.98 0.69 -4.78
CA PHE A 54 1.24 1.74 -4.12
C PHE A 54 1.40 3.03 -4.89
N ASP A 55 0.26 3.50 -5.37
CA ASP A 55 0.12 4.84 -5.90
C ASP A 55 0.10 5.86 -4.76
N VAL A 56 0.94 6.89 -4.77
CA VAL A 56 1.16 7.80 -3.63
C VAL A 56 1.09 9.26 -4.05
N ALA A 57 0.42 10.05 -3.21
CA ALA A 57 0.41 11.51 -3.32
C ALA A 57 1.76 12.10 -2.87
N GLY A 58 2.67 12.26 -3.82
CA GLY A 58 3.97 12.92 -3.62
C GLY A 58 5.08 12.32 -4.46
N PRO A 59 6.15 13.10 -4.73
CA PRO A 59 7.24 12.65 -5.58
C PRO A 59 7.97 11.45 -4.96
N VAL A 60 8.05 10.37 -5.73
CA VAL A 60 8.85 9.20 -5.39
C VAL A 60 10.29 9.45 -5.85
N ILE A 61 11.23 9.50 -4.91
CA ILE A 61 12.65 9.75 -5.17
C ILE A 61 13.44 8.58 -4.62
N ASN A 62 14.13 7.84 -5.50
CA ASN A 62 14.91 6.65 -5.15
C ASN A 62 14.10 5.60 -4.36
N GLY A 63 12.87 5.30 -4.80
CA GLY A 63 12.01 4.31 -4.14
C GLY A 63 11.51 4.74 -2.77
N ARG A 64 11.56 6.04 -2.46
CA ARG A 64 11.12 6.61 -1.19
C ARG A 64 10.20 7.80 -1.40
N VAL A 65 9.18 7.93 -0.57
CA VAL A 65 8.28 9.08 -0.54
C VAL A 65 8.06 9.54 0.90
N LYS A 66 7.97 10.86 1.06
CA LYS A 66 7.42 11.47 2.26
C LYS A 66 6.14 12.16 1.84
N THR A 67 5.01 11.70 2.35
CA THR A 67 3.71 12.29 2.00
C THR A 67 3.60 13.69 2.58
N THR A 68 2.88 14.57 1.89
CA THR A 68 2.73 15.97 2.29
C THR A 68 1.73 16.15 3.43
N ASN A 69 0.71 15.28 3.47
CA ASN A 69 -0.45 15.41 4.37
C ASN A 69 -0.47 14.41 5.53
N LEU A 70 0.46 13.45 5.57
CA LEU A 70 0.58 12.45 6.63
C LEU A 70 2.02 12.42 7.13
N PRO A 71 2.29 12.01 8.38
CA PRO A 71 3.66 11.88 8.90
C PRO A 71 4.39 10.65 8.33
N TRP A 72 3.83 9.99 7.33
CA TRP A 72 4.35 8.74 6.80
C TRP A 72 5.58 8.98 5.90
N VAL A 73 6.57 8.13 6.11
CA VAL A 73 7.71 8.00 5.23
C VAL A 73 7.75 6.56 4.78
N MET A 74 7.55 6.35 3.48
CA MET A 74 7.47 5.03 2.88
C MET A 74 8.71 4.82 2.02
N ASP A 75 9.26 3.62 2.10
CA ASP A 75 10.44 3.19 1.35
C ASP A 75 10.18 1.78 0.83
N GLU A 76 10.41 1.54 -0.45
CA GLU A 76 10.11 0.27 -1.12
C GLU A 76 10.78 -0.92 -0.43
N SER A 77 12.04 -0.77 -0.01
CA SER A 77 12.79 -1.87 0.62
C SER A 77 12.26 -2.17 2.03
N THR A 78 11.89 -1.13 2.77
CA THR A 78 11.30 -1.25 4.10
C THR A 78 9.90 -1.86 4.02
N LEU A 79 9.07 -1.40 3.09
CA LEU A 79 7.74 -1.95 2.84
C LEU A 79 7.81 -3.42 2.47
N ALA A 80 8.68 -3.79 1.54
CA ALA A 80 8.83 -5.19 1.12
C ALA A 80 9.23 -6.08 2.29
N LYS A 81 10.19 -5.63 3.10
CA LYS A 81 10.66 -6.36 4.28
C LYS A 81 9.57 -6.51 5.34
N ASP A 82 8.95 -5.41 5.75
CA ASP A 82 8.05 -5.37 6.91
C ASP A 82 6.70 -6.03 6.60
N LEU A 83 6.27 -6.02 5.33
CA LEU A 83 5.07 -6.71 4.87
C LEU A 83 5.35 -8.14 4.35
N ASN A 84 6.60 -8.60 4.42
CA ASN A 84 7.04 -9.91 3.94
C ASN A 84 6.66 -10.17 2.46
N LEU A 85 6.89 -9.17 1.61
CA LEU A 85 6.67 -9.19 0.17
C LEU A 85 7.98 -9.49 -0.56
N LYS A 86 7.90 -10.09 -1.75
CA LYS A 86 9.05 -10.23 -2.66
C LYS A 86 9.52 -8.88 -3.18
N ALA A 87 8.59 -7.96 -3.41
CA ALA A 87 8.86 -6.59 -3.83
C ALA A 87 7.70 -5.66 -3.46
N ALA A 88 8.02 -4.38 -3.27
CA ALA A 88 7.05 -3.30 -3.17
C ALA A 88 7.49 -2.18 -4.10
N HIS A 89 6.52 -1.51 -4.74
CA HIS A 89 6.76 -0.38 -5.63
C HIS A 89 5.97 0.83 -5.19
N LEU A 90 6.60 2.00 -5.25
CA LEU A 90 5.98 3.30 -5.01
C LEU A 90 5.90 4.05 -6.33
N ILE A 91 4.71 4.49 -6.71
CA ILE A 91 4.45 5.19 -7.96
C ILE A 91 3.78 6.51 -7.63
N ASN A 92 4.19 7.58 -8.31
CA ASN A 92 3.52 8.86 -8.19
C ASN A 92 2.16 8.82 -8.89
N ASP A 93 1.15 9.46 -8.30
CA ASP A 93 -0.23 9.50 -8.80
C ASP A 93 -0.44 10.36 -10.06
N LEU A 94 0.58 11.13 -10.43
CA LEU A 94 0.64 11.99 -11.61
C LEU A 94 1.70 11.53 -12.62
#